data_AF-A0A645B7U4-F1
#
_entry.id   AF-A0A645B7U4-F1
#
_cell.length_a   1.000
_cell.length_b   1.000
_cell.length_c   1.000
_cell.angle_alpha   90.00
_cell.angle_beta   90.00
_cell.angle_gamma   90.00
#
_symmetry.space_group_name_H-M   'P 1'
#
loop_
_entity.id
_entity.type
_entity.pdbx_description
1 polymer ?
#
loop_
_entity_poly.entity_id
_entity_poly.type
_entity_poly.pdbx_seq_one_letter_code
_entity_poly.pdbx_strand_id
1 'polypeptide(L)'
;MVDDIIDSGITMDFVMNHVKNLGANSVKCCTLLDKPERRKIEMKPDYCCFEIPDLFVVGYGLNYGDYYRNIPYVFNWETPEE
;
A
#
# COMPACT_ATOMS: atom_id res chain seq x y z
N MET A 1 -9.61 -2.79 -7.07
CA MET A 1 -8.72 -1.71 -6.60
C MET A 1 -7.30 -2.21 -6.66
N VAL A 2 -6.38 -1.38 -7.16
CA VAL A 2 -4.94 -1.65 -7.19
C VAL A 2 -4.27 -0.53 -6.41
N ASP A 3 -3.43 -0.87 -5.44
CA ASP A 3 -2.63 0.08 -4.65
C ASP A 3 -1.14 -0.29 -4.66
N ASP A 4 -0.30 0.70 -4.37
CA ASP A 4 1.14 0.49 -4.21
C ASP A 4 1.48 -0.12 -2.84
N ILE A 5 0.88 0.37 -1.76
CA ILE A 5 1.11 -0.12 -0.41
C ILE A 5 -0.15 -0.01 0.45
N ILE A 6 -0.44 -1.05 1.21
CA ILE A 6 -1.44 -0.99 2.27
C ILE A 6 -0.74 -0.93 3.63
N ASP A 7 -0.99 0.18 4.32
CA ASP A 7 -0.45 0.48 5.63
C ASP A 7 -1.58 0.31 6.69
N SER A 8 -2.19 1.39 7.17
CA SER A 8 -3.29 1.31 8.14
C SER A 8 -4.54 0.56 7.66
N GLY A 9 -4.72 0.41 6.34
CA GLY A 9 -5.92 -0.16 5.71
C GLY A 9 -7.09 0.82 5.52
N ILE A 10 -7.10 1.96 6.21
CA ILE A 10 -8.25 2.89 6.26
C ILE A 10 -8.61 3.43 4.86
N THR A 11 -7.63 3.89 4.09
CA THR A 11 -7.86 4.44 2.75
C THR A 11 -8.47 3.39 1.82
N MET A 12 -7.91 2.18 1.79
CA MET A 12 -8.38 1.15 0.89
C MET A 12 -9.79 0.68 1.28
N ASP A 13 -10.09 0.52 2.57
CA ASP A 13 -11.46 0.18 3.01
C ASP A 13 -12.47 1.25 2.59
N PHE A 14 -12.16 2.54 2.81
CA PHE A 14 -13.02 3.64 2.37
C PHE A 14 -13.29 3.57 0.86
N VAL A 15 -12.24 3.42 0.03
CA VAL A 15 -12.40 3.40 -1.43
C VAL A 15 -13.13 2.14 -1.89
N MET A 16 -12.84 0.98 -1.31
CA MET A 16 -13.56 -0.25 -1.63
C MET A 16 -15.05 -0.14 -1.29
N ASN A 17 -15.39 0.41 -0.13
CA ASN A 17 -16.78 0.59 0.28
C ASN A 17 -17.48 1.66 -0.56
N HIS A 18 -16.77 2.72 -0.96
CA HIS A 18 -17.29 3.71 -1.91
C HIS A 18 -17.69 3.06 -3.24
N VAL A 19 -16.79 2.25 -3.83
CA VAL A 19 -17.07 1.56 -5.11
C VAL A 19 -18.19 0.52 -4.97
N LYS A 20 -18.25 -0.22 -3.85
CA LYS A 20 -19.38 -1.12 -3.56
C LYS A 20 -20.71 -0.36 -3.52
N ASN A 21 -20.74 0.81 -2.88
CA ASN A 21 -21.94 1.64 -2.77
C ASN A 21 -22.41 2.24 -4.10
N LEU A 22 -21.54 2.31 -5.12
CA LEU A 22 -21.89 2.68 -6.49
C LEU A 22 -22.53 1.52 -7.28
N GLY A 23 -22.77 0.36 -6.65
CA GLY A 23 -23.44 -0.78 -7.27
C GLY A 23 -22.50 -1.77 -7.98
N ALA A 24 -21.21 -1.80 -7.61
CA ALA A 24 -20.28 -2.77 -8.17
C ALA A 24 -20.67 -4.21 -7.77
N ASN A 25 -20.77 -5.12 -8.74
CA ASN A 25 -21.09 -6.54 -8.50
C ASN A 25 -20.04 -7.26 -7.65
N SER A 26 -18.78 -6.83 -7.72
CA SER A 26 -17.70 -7.30 -6.86
C SER A 26 -16.60 -6.25 -6.77
N VAL A 27 -15.91 -6.20 -5.63
CA VAL A 27 -14.74 -5.34 -5.43
C VAL A 27 -13.66 -6.19 -4.76
N LYS A 28 -12.51 -6.29 -5.41
CA LYS A 28 -11.32 -6.95 -4.87
C LYS A 28 -10.15 -5.97 -4.76
N CYS A 29 -9.21 -6.27 -3.87
CA CYS A 29 -8.01 -5.49 -3.62
C CYS A 29 -6.75 -6.26 -4.07
N CYS A 30 -5.89 -5.60 -4.85
CA CYS A 30 -4.56 -6.07 -5.19
C CYS A 30 -3.54 -5.02 -4.71
N THR A 31 -2.52 -5.43 -3.97
CA THR A 31 -1.44 -4.54 -3.52
C THR A 31 -0.07 -5.10 -3.86
N LEU A 32 0.87 -4.22 -4.16
CA LEU A 32 2.28 -4.60 -4.28
C LEU A 32 2.86 -4.90 -2.89
N LEU A 33 2.69 -3.99 -1.93
CA LEU A 33 3.23 -4.12 -0.58
C LEU A 33 2.10 -4.13 0.46
N ASP A 34 2.23 -4.97 1.48
CA ASP A 34 1.31 -5.01 2.62
C ASP A 34 2.11 -4.91 3.93
N LYS A 35 1.65 -4.07 4.87
CA LYS A 35 2.22 -3.91 6.23
C LYS A 35 1.22 -4.35 7.30
N PRO A 36 1.05 -5.66 7.55
CA PRO A 36 0.06 -6.15 8.52
C PRO A 36 0.21 -5.55 9.93
N GLU A 37 1.44 -5.26 10.38
CA GLU A 37 1.68 -4.75 11.74
C GLU A 37 1.21 -3.31 11.97
N ARG A 38 0.98 -2.54 10.90
CA ARG A 38 0.45 -1.17 10.99
C ARG A 38 -1.07 -1.08 10.86
N ARG A 39 -1.73 -2.22 10.68
CA ARG A 39 -3.15 -2.31 10.42
C ARG A 39 -3.96 -1.70 11.56
N LYS A 40 -4.92 -0.83 11.24
CA LYS A 40 -5.86 -0.22 12.20
C LYS A 40 -7.28 -0.78 12.13
N ILE A 41 -7.58 -1.55 11.09
CA ILE A 41 -8.91 -2.13 10.82
C ILE A 41 -8.74 -3.58 10.34
N GLU A 42 -9.73 -4.43 10.57
CA GLU A 42 -9.69 -5.79 10.02
C GLU A 42 -9.86 -5.76 8.50
N MET A 43 -8.74 -5.90 7.78
CA MET A 43 -8.72 -5.88 6.33
C MET A 43 -7.54 -6.71 5.83
N LYS A 44 -7.79 -7.55 4.82
CA LYS A 44 -6.77 -8.30 4.10
C LYS A 44 -6.94 -8.07 2.59
N PRO A 45 -5.87 -7.78 1.83
CA PRO A 45 -5.96 -7.73 0.37
C PRO A 45 -6.28 -9.12 -0.20
N ASP A 46 -7.08 -9.17 -1.27
CA ASP A 46 -7.37 -10.43 -1.99
C ASP A 46 -6.14 -10.96 -2.72
N TYR A 47 -5.29 -10.04 -3.20
CA TYR A 47 -4.03 -10.34 -3.86
C TYR A 47 -2.92 -9.47 -3.26
N CYS A 48 -1.86 -10.11 -2.77
CA CYS A 48 -0.69 -9.46 -2.20
C CYS A 48 0.54 -9.99 -2.90
N CYS A 49 1.42 -9.11 -3.38
CA CYS A 49 2.72 -9.53 -3.92
C CYS A 49 3.73 -9.79 -2.79
N PHE A 50 3.91 -8.82 -1.87
CA PHE A 50 4.87 -8.92 -0.78
C PHE A 50 4.32 -8.36 0.54
N GLU A 51 4.40 -9.15 1.61
CA GLU A 51 4.25 -8.65 2.98
C GLU A 51 5.63 -8.13 3.46
N ILE A 52 5.65 -6.92 4.02
CA ILE A 52 6.89 -6.26 4.47
C ILE A 52 6.75 -5.76 5.92
N PRO A 53 7.88 -5.62 6.65
CA PRO A 53 7.87 -4.95 7.95
C PRO A 53 7.62 -3.44 7.79
N ASP A 54 7.48 -2.76 8.93
CA ASP A 54 7.24 -1.35 9.05
C ASP A 54 8.53 -0.56 8.84
N LEU A 55 8.94 -0.54 7.58
CA LEU A 55 10.04 0.25 7.09
C LEU A 55 9.52 1.33 6.16
N PHE A 56 10.13 2.50 6.19
CA PHE A 56 9.84 3.51 5.18
C PHE A 56 10.50 3.09 3.86
N VAL A 57 9.68 2.86 2.82
CA VAL A 57 10.10 2.32 1.53
C VAL A 57 9.79 3.28 0.40
N VAL A 58 10.67 3.32 -0.60
CA VAL A 58 10.55 4.14 -1.80
C VAL A 58 10.95 3.32 -3.03
N GLY A 59 10.76 3.89 -4.23
CA GLY A 59 11.05 3.19 -5.48
C GLY A 59 9.85 2.43 -6.03
N TYR A 60 9.91 2.10 -7.31
CA TYR A 60 8.88 1.38 -8.05
C TYR A 60 7.47 2.00 -7.89
N GLY A 61 7.38 3.32 -7.97
CA GLY A 61 6.14 4.07 -7.76
C GLY A 61 6.03 4.75 -6.40
N LEU A 62 6.72 4.28 -5.37
CA LEU A 62 6.74 4.88 -4.03
C LEU A 62 7.76 6.03 -3.97
N ASN A 63 7.49 7.07 -3.18
CA ASN A 63 8.29 8.30 -3.15
C ASN A 63 8.55 8.84 -1.75
N TYR A 64 9.62 9.63 -1.63
CA TYR A 64 9.85 10.56 -0.52
C TYR A 64 9.92 11.97 -1.10
N GLY A 65 8.94 12.83 -0.78
CA GLY A 65 8.78 14.12 -1.48
C GLY A 65 8.66 13.89 -2.99
N ASP A 66 9.47 14.57 -3.79
CA ASP A 66 9.50 14.41 -5.26
C ASP A 66 10.49 13.33 -5.75
N TYR A 67 11.14 12.60 -4.85
CA TYR A 67 12.24 11.71 -5.17
C TYR A 67 11.82 10.23 -5.28
N TYR A 68 12.66 9.46 -5.99
CA TYR A 68 12.71 7.99 -6.03
C TYR A 68 11.57 7.24 -6.74
N ARG A 69 10.46 7.89 -7.11
CA ARG A 69 9.31 7.24 -7.77
C ARG A 69 9.67 6.41 -9.01
N ASN A 70 10.66 6.86 -9.78
CA ASN A 70 11.09 6.27 -11.05
C ASN A 70 12.16 5.16 -10.92
N ILE A 71 12.61 4.84 -9.70
CA ILE A 71 13.62 3.80 -9.49
C ILE A 71 12.98 2.42 -9.74
N PRO A 72 13.63 1.51 -10.51
CA PRO A 72 12.99 0.26 -10.98
C PRO A 72 12.99 -0.87 -9.93
N TYR A 73 13.19 -0.55 -8.65
CA TYR A 73 13.16 -1.49 -7.54
C TYR A 73 12.67 -0.78 -6.27
N VAL A 74 12.14 -1.56 -5.33
CA VAL A 74 11.74 -1.09 -3.99
C VAL A 74 12.95 -1.19 -3.06
N PHE A 75 13.18 -0.17 -2.25
CA PHE A 75 14.22 -0.16 -1.22
C PHE A 75 13.76 0.61 0.02
N ASN A 76 14.28 0.25 1.19
CA ASN A 76 14.09 1.04 2.42
C ASN A 76 14.90 2.34 2.29
N TRP A 77 14.25 3.46 2.57
CA TRP A 77 14.94 4.75 2.68
C TRP A 77 15.23 5.01 4.16
N GLU A 78 16.51 5.11 4.47
CA GLU A 78 17.02 5.46 5.79
C GLU A 78 17.64 6.84 5.69
N THR A 79 17.31 7.75 6.62
CA THR A 79 18.12 8.94 6.82
C THR A 79 19.51 8.46 7.22
N PRO A 80 20.59 8.91 6.56
CA PRO A 80 21.93 8.69 7.09
C PRO A 80 21.93 9.20 8.54
N GLU A 81 22.37 8.36 9.48
CA GLU A 81 22.55 8.73 10.88
C GLU A 81 23.28 10.09 10.95
N GLU A 82 22.80 11.02 11.79
CA GLU A 82 23.56 12.23 12.15
C GLU A 82 24.89 11.85 12.82
#